data_AF-A0A5B0LUK9-F1
#
_entry.id   AF-A0A5B0LUK9-F1
#
_cell.length_a   1.000
_cell.length_b   1.000
_cell.length_c   1.000
_cell.angle_alpha   90.00
_cell.angle_beta   90.00
_cell.angle_gamma   90.00
#
_symmetry.space_group_name_H-M   'P 1'
#
loop_
_entity.id
_entity.type
_entity.pdbx_description
1 polymer ?
#
loop_
_entity_poly.entity_id
_entity_poly.type
_entity_poly.pdbx_seq_one_letter_code
_entity_poly.pdbx_strand_id
1 'polypeptide(L)'
;MAARTNVVRRVSHPVSVSGPYDIIQSLGMAAGEGQFGQFSYNTTIGFTDMMTGEESNIMVRVSAYGSETTALLPDKVYILHGRFIARNEDTAPIVYFEQDVTLHIGDSPTYMSSLANKVAVNGLGIVINREEVPGIGLGNTLQTDLHVTLRHSDYDNAVSQIYP
;
A
#
# COMPACT_ATOMS: atom_id res chain seq x y z
N MET A 1 0.06 -16.19 -36.03
CA MET A 1 -0.93 -16.34 -34.95
C MET A 1 -0.28 -17.21 -33.89
N ALA A 2 0.29 -16.62 -32.83
CA ALA A 2 1.00 -17.38 -31.79
C ALA A 2 0.00 -17.91 -30.76
N ALA A 3 0.02 -19.21 -30.51
CA ALA A 3 -0.77 -19.85 -29.47
C ALA A 3 -0.36 -19.27 -28.10
N ARG A 4 -1.32 -18.69 -27.38
CA ARG A 4 -1.11 -18.24 -26.01
C ARG A 4 -1.09 -19.44 -25.09
N THR A 5 0.08 -19.75 -24.54
CA THR A 5 0.23 -20.74 -23.48
C THR A 5 -0.54 -20.25 -22.26
N ASN A 6 -1.61 -20.96 -21.88
CA ASN A 6 -2.28 -20.74 -20.60
C ASN A 6 -1.33 -21.20 -19.48
N VAL A 7 -0.45 -20.30 -19.04
CA VAL A 7 0.34 -20.53 -17.84
C VAL A 7 -0.63 -20.42 -16.67
N VAL A 8 -0.92 -21.56 -16.02
CA VAL A 8 -1.66 -21.58 -14.75
C VAL A 8 -0.82 -20.77 -13.75
N ARG A 9 -1.19 -19.50 -13.53
CA ARG A 9 -0.57 -18.68 -12.48
C ARG A 9 -0.98 -19.28 -11.16
N ARG A 10 0.00 -19.73 -10.38
CA ARG A 10 -0.24 -20.13 -9.00
C ARG A 10 -0.75 -18.89 -8.25
N VAL A 11 -2.03 -18.91 -7.91
CA VAL A 11 -2.67 -17.88 -7.11
C VAL A 11 -1.93 -17.80 -5.77
N SER A 12 -1.63 -16.59 -5.32
CA SER A 12 -1.07 -16.33 -3.99
C SER A 12 -2.02 -15.44 -3.22
N HIS A 13 -1.75 -15.26 -1.93
CA HIS A 13 -2.58 -14.38 -1.11
C HIS A 13 -2.29 -12.91 -1.45
N PRO A 14 -3.31 -12.04 -1.30
CA PRO A 14 -3.15 -10.59 -1.29
C PRO A 14 -2.08 -10.13 -0.29
N VAL A 15 -1.54 -8.94 -0.52
CA VAL A 15 -0.79 -8.21 0.51
C VAL A 15 -1.80 -7.35 1.26
N SER A 16 -1.78 -7.43 2.58
CA SER A 16 -2.57 -6.59 3.46
C SER A 16 -1.67 -5.57 4.15
N VAL A 17 -2.20 -4.37 4.36
CA VAL A 17 -1.53 -3.30 5.10
C VAL A 17 -2.43 -2.79 6.21
N SER A 18 -1.81 -2.33 7.28
CA SER A 18 -2.49 -1.85 8.47
C SER A 18 -1.63 -0.80 9.16
N GLY A 19 -2.16 0.41 9.37
CA GLY A 19 -1.42 1.45 10.07
C GLY A 19 -1.99 2.84 9.89
N PRO A 20 -1.30 3.86 10.42
CA PRO A 20 -1.68 5.25 10.25
C PRO A 20 -1.29 5.78 8.87
N TYR A 21 -2.17 6.59 8.27
CA TYR A 21 -1.97 7.26 7.00
C TYR A 21 -2.34 8.74 7.12
N ASP A 22 -1.44 9.60 6.71
CA ASP A 22 -1.64 11.05 6.63
C ASP A 22 -2.25 11.43 5.27
N ILE A 23 -3.48 11.93 5.27
CA ILE A 23 -4.21 12.25 4.04
C ILE A 23 -3.77 13.62 3.52
N ILE A 24 -3.02 13.62 2.43
CA ILE A 24 -2.48 14.83 1.81
C ILE A 24 -3.54 15.50 0.94
N GLN A 25 -4.27 14.71 0.15
CA GLN A 25 -5.19 15.23 -0.86
C GLN A 25 -6.34 14.28 -1.11
N SER A 26 -7.56 14.82 -1.16
CA SER A 26 -8.73 14.13 -1.72
C SER A 26 -8.75 14.26 -3.24
N LEU A 27 -8.88 13.13 -3.93
CA LEU A 27 -9.07 13.06 -5.38
C LEU A 27 -10.54 12.99 -5.78
N GLY A 28 -11.43 13.02 -4.79
CA GLY A 28 -12.88 12.93 -4.98
C GLY A 28 -13.39 11.51 -5.26
N MET A 29 -14.68 11.46 -5.54
CA MET A 29 -15.38 10.25 -5.95
C MET A 29 -15.16 9.98 -7.44
N ALA A 30 -14.92 8.72 -7.81
CA ALA A 30 -14.94 8.30 -9.20
C ALA A 30 -16.28 8.65 -9.86
N ALA A 31 -16.26 8.99 -11.15
CA ALA A 31 -17.47 9.39 -11.88
C ALA A 31 -18.53 8.28 -11.84
N GLY A 32 -19.73 8.62 -11.38
CA GLY A 32 -20.86 7.70 -11.26
C GLY A 32 -22.17 8.43 -10.99
N GLU A 33 -23.29 7.72 -11.11
CA GLU A 33 -24.62 8.23 -10.82
C GLU A 33 -25.04 7.82 -9.40
N GLY A 34 -24.86 8.69 -8.41
CA GLY A 34 -25.32 8.42 -7.04
C GLY A 34 -24.56 9.17 -5.94
N GLN A 35 -25.03 9.00 -4.70
CA GLN A 35 -24.40 9.55 -3.49
C GLN A 35 -23.28 8.65 -2.91
N PHE A 36 -23.13 7.45 -3.46
CA PHE A 36 -22.12 6.48 -3.07
C PHE A 36 -21.20 6.16 -4.24
N GLY A 37 -19.91 5.97 -3.96
CA GLY A 37 -18.93 5.67 -4.98
C GLY A 37 -17.55 5.39 -4.42
N GLN A 38 -16.60 5.18 -5.31
CA GLN A 38 -15.20 4.94 -4.95
C GLN A 38 -14.49 6.27 -4.73
N PHE A 39 -14.07 6.56 -3.50
CA PHE A 39 -13.28 7.74 -3.16
C PHE A 39 -11.79 7.39 -3.18
N SER A 40 -10.95 8.31 -3.65
CA SER A 40 -9.49 8.13 -3.70
C SER A 40 -8.75 9.29 -3.06
N TYR A 41 -7.60 9.00 -2.47
CA TYR A 41 -6.78 9.98 -1.76
C TYR A 41 -5.29 9.73 -2.01
N ASN A 42 -4.50 10.79 -2.06
CA ASN A 42 -3.04 10.68 -2.04
C ASN A 42 -2.55 10.73 -0.58
N THR A 43 -1.62 9.84 -0.24
CA THR A 43 -0.98 9.73 1.07
C THR A 43 0.42 9.13 0.91
N THR A 44 1.16 8.95 1.99
CA THR A 44 2.49 8.32 1.97
C THR A 44 2.59 7.20 2.98
N ILE A 45 3.55 6.30 2.73
CA ILE A 45 4.07 5.39 3.75
C ILE A 45 5.47 5.87 4.10
N GLY A 46 5.64 6.33 5.34
CA GLY A 46 6.92 6.77 5.89
C GLY A 46 7.75 5.58 6.40
N PHE A 47 9.04 5.60 6.09
CA PHE A 47 10.00 4.60 6.56
C PHE A 47 11.36 5.25 6.82
N THR A 48 12.17 4.64 7.67
CA THR A 48 13.57 5.07 7.86
C THR A 48 14.45 4.34 6.87
N ASP A 49 15.18 5.09 6.04
CA ASP A 49 16.18 4.53 5.14
C ASP A 49 17.32 3.94 5.98
N MET A 50 17.62 2.65 5.79
CA MET A 50 18.64 1.97 6.59
C MET A 50 20.07 2.41 6.26
N MET A 51 20.30 2.99 5.08
CA MET A 51 21.61 3.46 4.64
C MET A 51 21.90 4.88 5.13
N THR A 52 20.90 5.78 5.09
CA THR A 52 21.09 7.18 5.48
C THR A 52 20.64 7.48 6.92
N GLY A 53 19.76 6.64 7.47
CA GLY A 53 19.10 6.89 8.76
C GLY A 53 18.02 7.98 8.70
N GLU A 54 17.74 8.54 7.52
CA GLU A 54 16.76 9.60 7.32
C GLU A 54 15.35 9.02 7.10
N GLU A 55 14.34 9.80 7.46
CA GLU A 55 12.97 9.47 7.13
C GLU A 55 12.70 9.75 5.64
N SER A 56 12.18 8.74 4.95
CA SER A 56 11.78 8.80 3.55
C SER A 56 10.31 8.38 3.41
N ASN A 57 9.69 8.79 2.32
CA ASN A 57 8.26 8.60 2.08
C ASN A 57 8.01 8.00 0.69
N ILE A 58 7.20 6.94 0.63
CA ILE A 58 6.68 6.40 -0.62
C ILE A 58 5.27 6.93 -0.83
N MET A 59 5.03 7.61 -1.95
CA MET A 59 3.69 8.03 -2.35
C MET A 59 2.82 6.81 -2.65
N VAL A 60 1.64 6.75 -2.03
CA VAL A 60 0.62 5.73 -2.27
C VAL A 60 -0.75 6.35 -2.44
N ARG A 61 -1.63 5.65 -3.14
CA ARG A 61 -3.04 6.01 -3.24
C ARG A 61 -3.83 5.13 -2.28
N VAL A 62 -4.72 5.70 -1.48
CA VAL A 62 -5.70 4.93 -0.70
C VAL A 62 -7.09 5.13 -1.29
N SER A 63 -7.92 4.09 -1.30
CA SER A 63 -9.24 4.16 -1.91
C SER A 63 -10.24 3.21 -1.24
N ALA A 64 -11.48 3.67 -1.05
CA ALA A 64 -12.57 2.85 -0.53
C ALA A 64 -13.91 3.27 -1.15
N TYR A 65 -14.87 2.36 -1.11
CA TYR A 65 -16.25 2.66 -1.46
C TYR A 65 -16.95 3.30 -0.25
N GLY A 66 -17.66 4.39 -0.45
CA GLY A 66 -18.35 5.11 0.61
C GLY A 66 -19.20 6.24 0.07
N SER A 67 -19.47 7.24 0.91
CA SER A 67 -20.19 8.47 0.57
C SER A 67 -19.38 9.70 1.02
N GLU A 68 -19.82 10.89 0.63
CA GLU A 68 -19.19 12.15 1.07
C GLU A 68 -19.13 12.28 2.60
N THR A 69 -20.12 11.73 3.31
CA THR A 69 -20.19 11.73 4.77
C THR A 69 -19.13 10.86 5.45
N THR A 70 -18.63 9.84 4.76
CA THR A 70 -17.59 8.93 5.26
C THR A 70 -16.23 9.22 4.63
N ALA A 71 -16.15 10.22 3.76
CA ALA A 71 -14.94 10.55 3.04
C ALA A 71 -13.82 10.99 4.00
N LEU A 72 -12.60 10.55 3.74
CA LEU A 72 -11.42 11.02 4.46
C LEU A 72 -11.17 12.50 4.14
N LEU A 73 -10.75 13.25 5.15
CA LEU A 73 -10.43 14.67 5.02
C LEU A 73 -8.91 14.87 4.85
N PRO A 74 -8.47 15.82 4.01
CA PRO A 74 -7.08 16.27 3.98
C PRO A 74 -6.61 16.82 5.33
N ASP A 75 -5.30 16.78 5.56
CA ASP A 75 -4.62 17.23 6.78
C ASP A 75 -5.09 16.51 8.06
N LYS A 76 -5.56 15.26 7.91
CA LYS A 76 -5.97 14.35 8.97
C LYS A 76 -5.28 13.00 8.82
N VAL A 77 -5.06 12.34 9.96
CA VAL A 77 -4.44 11.01 10.05
C VAL A 77 -5.50 9.98 10.43
N TYR A 78 -5.54 8.87 9.67
CA TYR A 78 -6.46 7.77 9.90
C TYR A 78 -5.71 6.46 10.07
N ILE A 79 -6.21 5.58 10.95
CA ILE A 79 -5.87 4.17 10.90
C ILE A 79 -6.66 3.53 9.77
N LEU A 80 -5.93 2.99 8.79
CA LEU A 80 -6.50 2.28 7.67
C LEU A 80 -6.04 0.82 7.69
N HIS A 81 -6.97 -0.06 7.34
CA HIS A 81 -6.74 -1.48 7.12
C HIS A 81 -7.18 -1.79 5.71
N GLY A 82 -6.35 -2.49 4.94
CA GLY A 82 -6.68 -2.71 3.55
C GLY A 82 -5.75 -3.64 2.82
N ARG A 83 -6.05 -3.77 1.54
CA ARG A 83 -5.32 -4.60 0.59
C ARG A 83 -4.42 -3.74 -0.28
N PHE A 84 -3.17 -4.13 -0.41
CA PHE A 84 -2.13 -3.36 -1.10
C PHE A 84 -1.77 -3.98 -2.44
N ILE A 85 -1.84 -3.17 -3.48
CA ILE A 85 -1.44 -3.53 -4.85
C ILE A 85 -0.29 -2.61 -5.27
N ALA A 86 0.92 -3.17 -5.28
CA ALA A 86 2.09 -2.57 -5.91
C ALA A 86 2.38 -3.29 -7.23
N ARG A 87 2.18 -2.61 -8.35
CA ARG A 87 2.46 -3.17 -9.69
C ARG A 87 3.93 -3.12 -10.07
N ASN A 88 4.75 -2.37 -9.31
CA ASN A 88 6.15 -2.08 -9.62
C ASN A 88 6.30 -1.45 -11.02
N GLU A 89 5.37 -0.56 -11.37
CA GLU A 89 5.40 0.31 -12.55
C GLU A 89 5.63 1.75 -12.09
N ASP A 90 5.75 2.71 -13.00
CA ASP A 90 5.90 4.16 -12.70
C ASP A 90 4.60 4.80 -12.14
N THR A 91 3.75 4.00 -11.50
CA THR A 91 2.48 4.43 -10.89
C THR A 91 2.50 4.16 -9.39
N ALA A 92 1.92 5.08 -8.63
CA ALA A 92 1.81 4.94 -7.18
C ALA A 92 1.04 3.66 -6.83
N PRO A 93 1.54 2.82 -5.90
CA PRO A 93 0.81 1.69 -5.37
C PRO A 93 -0.55 2.12 -4.80
N ILE A 94 -1.53 1.22 -4.84
CA ILE A 94 -2.86 1.47 -4.30
C ILE A 94 -3.17 0.59 -3.10
N VAL A 95 -3.79 1.18 -2.07
CA VAL A 95 -4.38 0.50 -0.93
C VAL A 95 -5.89 0.61 -1.04
N TYR A 96 -6.56 -0.52 -1.17
CA TYR A 96 -8.01 -0.60 -1.02
C TYR A 96 -8.35 -0.82 0.45
N PHE A 97 -8.81 0.22 1.14
CA PHE A 97 -9.07 0.15 2.58
C PHE A 97 -10.54 -0.16 2.89
N GLU A 98 -10.75 -0.74 4.08
CA GLU A 98 -12.06 -1.05 4.62
C GLU A 98 -12.64 0.17 5.33
N GLN A 99 -13.68 0.76 4.74
CA GLN A 99 -14.30 1.99 5.25
C GLN A 99 -14.86 1.80 6.68
N ASP A 100 -15.46 0.64 6.97
CA ASP A 100 -16.17 0.36 8.23
C ASP A 100 -15.26 0.31 9.47
N VAL A 101 -13.95 0.09 9.28
CA VAL A 101 -12.95 0.01 10.36
C VAL A 101 -11.97 1.19 10.34
N THR A 102 -12.27 2.22 9.55
CA THR A 102 -11.48 3.45 9.51
C THR A 102 -11.62 4.23 10.80
N LEU A 103 -10.50 4.68 11.38
CA LEU A 103 -10.52 5.51 12.60
C LEU A 103 -9.69 6.78 12.41
N HIS A 104 -10.32 7.94 12.58
CA HIS A 104 -9.63 9.22 12.67
C HIS A 104 -8.90 9.35 14.01
N ILE A 105 -7.59 9.60 13.99
CA ILE A 105 -6.74 9.67 15.19
C ILE A 105 -6.14 11.06 15.46
N GLY A 106 -6.37 12.03 14.57
CA GLY A 106 -5.99 13.43 14.78
C GLY A 106 -5.46 14.12 13.53
N ASP A 107 -4.94 15.31 13.73
CA ASP A 107 -4.50 16.21 12.66
C ASP A 107 -3.03 15.95 12.29
N SER A 108 -2.67 16.10 11.01
CA SER A 108 -1.32 15.83 10.49
C SER A 108 -0.18 16.51 11.28
N PRO A 109 -0.30 17.79 11.73
CA PRO A 109 0.73 18.44 12.54
C PRO A 109 1.08 17.70 13.84
N THR A 110 0.17 16.89 14.37
CA THR A 110 0.40 16.08 15.59
C THR A 110 1.34 14.91 15.33
N TYR A 111 1.51 14.50 14.06
CA TYR A 111 2.17 13.26 13.68
C TYR A 111 3.37 13.42 12.73
N MET A 112 3.83 14.65 12.46
CA MET A 112 4.84 14.97 11.42
C MET A 112 6.15 14.16 11.45
N SER A 113 6.51 13.53 12.56
CA SER A 113 7.73 12.71 12.69
C SER A 113 7.49 11.37 13.41
N SER A 114 6.24 10.94 13.55
CA SER A 114 5.89 9.76 14.34
C SER A 114 5.28 8.62 13.52
N LEU A 115 5.05 8.84 12.22
CA LEU A 115 4.42 7.84 11.33
C LEU A 115 5.41 6.88 10.69
N ALA A 116 6.70 7.25 10.62
CA ALA A 116 7.72 6.37 10.07
C ALA A 116 7.73 4.99 10.74
N ASN A 117 7.76 3.94 9.91
CA ASN A 117 7.80 2.54 10.35
C ASN A 117 6.57 2.11 11.17
N LYS A 118 5.41 2.79 11.03
CA LYS A 118 4.16 2.43 11.72
C LYS A 118 3.13 1.70 10.86
N VAL A 119 3.40 1.53 9.57
CA VAL A 119 2.56 0.74 8.67
C VAL A 119 3.07 -0.70 8.63
N ALA A 120 2.23 -1.64 9.09
CA ALA A 120 2.49 -3.06 8.98
C ALA A 120 2.11 -3.55 7.57
N VAL A 121 2.96 -4.39 6.98
CA VAL A 121 2.73 -5.05 5.70
C VAL A 121 2.76 -6.55 5.93
N ASN A 122 1.66 -7.23 5.63
CA ASN A 122 1.49 -8.67 5.82
C ASN A 122 1.11 -9.32 4.49
N GLY A 123 1.88 -10.30 4.03
CA GLY A 123 1.56 -10.99 2.79
C GLY A 123 2.21 -12.37 2.71
N LEU A 124 1.44 -13.36 2.24
CA LEU A 124 1.94 -14.69 1.91
C LEU A 124 2.07 -14.85 0.40
N GLY A 125 3.28 -14.56 -0.10
CA GLY A 125 3.62 -14.59 -1.52
C GLY A 125 4.37 -15.84 -1.96
N ILE A 126 4.62 -15.93 -3.26
CA ILE A 126 5.50 -16.96 -3.83
C ILE A 126 6.92 -16.39 -3.88
N VAL A 127 7.88 -17.07 -3.25
CA VAL A 127 9.30 -16.72 -3.37
C VAL A 127 9.74 -16.88 -4.83
N ILE A 128 10.23 -15.80 -5.43
CA ILE A 128 10.74 -15.78 -6.81
C ILE A 128 12.23 -15.48 -6.89
N ASN A 129 12.81 -14.88 -5.85
CA ASN A 129 14.24 -14.67 -5.73
C ASN A 129 14.68 -14.79 -4.27
N ARG A 130 15.92 -15.24 -4.08
CA ARG A 130 16.62 -15.28 -2.80
C ARG A 130 18.06 -14.86 -3.03
N GLU A 131 18.56 -13.95 -2.21
CA GLU A 131 19.95 -13.50 -2.28
C GLU A 131 20.48 -13.25 -0.86
N GLU A 132 21.74 -13.61 -0.65
CA GLU A 132 22.47 -13.29 0.57
C GLU A 132 23.32 -12.05 0.31
N VAL A 133 23.12 -11.01 1.11
CA VAL A 133 23.78 -9.72 0.95
C VAL A 133 24.55 -9.40 2.23
N PRO A 134 25.80 -8.87 2.14
CA PRO A 134 26.49 -8.37 3.32
C PRO A 134 25.69 -7.24 3.97
N GLY A 135 25.44 -7.35 5.27
CA GLY A 135 24.69 -6.39 6.07
C GLY A 135 25.45 -5.96 7.32
N ILE A 136 24.92 -4.93 7.99
CA ILE A 136 25.42 -4.47 9.29
C ILE A 136 24.30 -4.66 10.32
N GLY A 137 24.58 -5.51 11.31
CA GLY A 137 23.67 -5.82 12.40
C GLY A 137 23.74 -4.83 13.57
N LEU A 138 22.92 -5.10 14.58
CA LEU A 138 22.91 -4.35 15.83
C LEU A 138 24.31 -4.32 16.47
N GLY A 139 24.79 -3.12 16.82
CA GLY A 139 26.12 -2.95 17.39
C GLY A 139 27.25 -2.89 16.36
N ASN A 140 26.94 -2.63 15.09
CA ASN A 140 27.91 -2.47 14.00
C ASN A 140 28.71 -3.74 13.68
N THR A 141 28.10 -4.90 13.93
CA THR A 141 28.68 -6.22 13.62
C THR A 141 28.34 -6.62 12.19
N LEU A 142 29.31 -7.18 11.46
CA LEU A 142 29.05 -7.76 10.15
C LEU A 142 28.05 -8.91 10.26
N GLN A 143 27.06 -8.92 9.38
CA GLN A 143 26.08 -9.99 9.26
C GLN A 143 25.81 -10.30 7.78
N THR A 144 25.11 -11.41 7.54
CA THR A 144 24.62 -11.77 6.21
C THR A 144 23.11 -11.65 6.23
N ASP A 145 22.58 -10.71 5.45
CA ASP A 145 21.15 -10.46 5.30
C ASP A 145 20.60 -11.35 4.20
N LEU A 146 19.46 -12.00 4.46
CA LEU A 146 18.73 -12.75 3.44
C LEU A 146 17.65 -11.85 2.86
N HIS A 147 17.82 -11.42 1.61
CA HIS A 147 16.75 -10.75 0.88
C HIS A 147 15.91 -11.78 0.12
N VAL A 148 14.60 -11.69 0.29
CA VAL A 148 13.63 -12.56 -0.36
C VAL A 148 12.65 -11.71 -1.16
N THR A 149 12.57 -11.93 -2.47
CA THR A 149 11.55 -11.29 -3.30
C THR A 149 10.33 -12.20 -3.39
N LEU A 150 9.20 -11.68 -2.91
CA LEU A 150 7.90 -12.33 -2.98
C LEU A 150 7.09 -11.78 -4.16
N ARG A 151 6.44 -12.67 -4.90
CA ARG A 151 5.45 -12.32 -5.91
C ARG A 151 4.05 -12.57 -5.38
N HIS A 152 3.20 -11.56 -5.48
CA HIS A 152 1.80 -11.63 -5.15
C HIS A 152 0.93 -11.56 -6.42
N SER A 153 -0.19 -12.26 -6.42
CA SER A 153 -1.26 -12.15 -7.41
C SER A 153 -2.50 -11.63 -6.70
N ASP A 154 -3.05 -10.52 -7.16
CA ASP A 154 -4.20 -9.89 -6.52
C ASP A 154 -5.13 -9.25 -7.55
N TYR A 155 -6.40 -9.11 -7.20
CA TYR A 155 -7.43 -8.52 -8.05
C TYR A 155 -7.39 -6.99 -7.93
N ASP A 156 -7.36 -6.25 -9.03
CA ASP A 156 -7.39 -4.79 -8.97
C ASP A 156 -8.78 -4.26 -9.31
N ASN A 157 -9.46 -3.62 -8.36
CA ASN A 157 -10.80 -3.09 -8.56
C ASN A 157 -10.83 -2.00 -9.66
N ALA A 158 -9.73 -1.30 -9.88
CA ALA A 158 -9.62 -0.26 -10.89
C ALA A 158 -9.31 -0.81 -12.30
N VAL A 159 -9.02 -2.11 -12.43
CA VAL A 159 -8.74 -2.75 -13.72
C VAL A 159 -9.86 -3.72 -14.04
N SER A 160 -10.86 -3.26 -14.78
CA SER A 160 -11.76 -4.17 -15.46
C SER A 160 -10.98 -4.87 -16.58
N GLN A 161 -10.43 -6.06 -16.32
CA GLN A 161 -10.23 -7.00 -17.43
C GLN A 161 -11.61 -7.53 -17.79
N ILE A 162 -12.30 -6.86 -18.71
CA ILE A 162 -13.39 -7.46 -19.46
C ILE A 162 -12.75 -8.58 -20.26
N TYR A 163 -12.93 -9.83 -19.82
CA TYR A 163 -12.66 -10.98 -20.69
C TYR A 163 -13.72 -10.94 -21.81
N PRO A 164 -13.35 -10.80 -23.09
CA PRO A 164 -14.25 -11.09 -24.20
C PRO A 164 -14.56 -12.59 -24.29
#